data_AF-A0A379WDA7-F1
#
_entry.id   AF-A0A379WDA7-F1
#
_cell.length_a   1.000
_cell.length_b   1.000
_cell.length_c   1.000
_cell.angle_alpha   90.00
_cell.angle_beta   90.00
_cell.angle_gamma   90.00
#
_symmetry.space_group_name_H-M   'P 1'
#
loop_
_entity.id
_entity.type
_entity.pdbx_description
1 polymer ?
#
loop_
_entity_poly.entity_id
_entity_poly.type
_entity_poly.pdbx_seq_one_letter_code
_entity_poly.pdbx_strand_id
1 'polypeptide(L)'
;MLHRQDLDPQVADTVMHHAWDTRASMHVFNDNGWFTGQEIPALLQAHVYSGFRYQVIDIKSIPAHQVTKICFCGDHDDLIRLRIQLNEALEERAHLCFSAVDCLEVLPLGCNKGSALAVLSNHLGLSLADCMAFGDAMNDREMLGSVGRGLIMGNAMPQLIAALPHLSVIGHCGNQAVSHFLTHWLDNPHLPYSPNERSLPASQTFSLAFFWFLVAGK
;
A
#
# COMPACT_ATOMS: atom_id res chain seq x y z
N MET A 1 18.97 -10.21 2.24
CA MET A 1 18.23 -8.94 2.22
C MET A 1 18.20 -8.47 0.77
N LEU A 2 17.02 -8.39 0.14
CA LEU A 2 16.89 -8.04 -1.28
C LEU A 2 17.05 -6.53 -1.52
N HIS A 3 16.43 -5.72 -0.67
CA HIS A 3 16.48 -4.27 -0.71
C HIS A 3 16.13 -3.72 0.67
N ARG A 4 16.65 -2.54 1.01
CA ARG A 4 16.29 -1.76 2.20
C ARG A 4 16.48 -0.30 1.89
N GLN A 5 15.50 0.50 2.27
CA GLN A 5 15.56 1.94 2.23
C GLN A 5 14.80 2.48 3.43
N ASP A 6 15.51 3.15 4.33
CA ASP A 6 14.94 3.79 5.52
C ASP A 6 14.72 5.29 5.25
N LEU A 7 13.96 5.95 6.13
CA LEU A 7 13.78 7.40 6.04
C LEU A 7 15.11 8.10 6.27
N ASP A 8 15.29 9.24 5.58
CA ASP A 8 16.38 10.14 5.90
C ASP A 8 16.30 10.50 7.39
N PRO A 9 17.37 10.34 8.19
CA PRO A 9 17.32 10.59 9.62
C PRO A 9 16.88 12.01 9.98
N GLN A 10 17.19 13.02 9.16
CA GLN A 10 16.73 14.39 9.39
C GLN A 10 15.22 14.53 9.16
N VAL A 11 14.67 13.81 8.17
CA VAL A 11 13.23 13.75 7.92
C VAL A 11 12.54 13.06 9.09
N ALA A 12 13.02 11.89 9.50
CA ALA A 12 12.47 11.15 10.64
C ALA A 12 12.50 12.00 11.92
N ASP A 13 13.63 12.65 12.21
CA ASP A 13 13.78 13.53 13.36
C ASP A 13 12.80 14.72 13.32
N THR A 14 12.69 15.38 12.17
CA THR A 14 11.73 16.47 11.94
C THR A 14 10.31 16.00 12.22
N VAL A 15 9.89 14.88 11.64
CA VAL A 15 8.52 14.36 11.78
C VAL A 15 8.22 13.97 13.22
N MET A 16 9.14 13.31 13.91
CA MET A 16 8.91 12.82 15.27
C MET A 16 8.93 13.91 16.34
N HIS A 17 9.74 14.96 16.15
CA HIS A 17 9.95 15.98 17.18
C HIS A 17 9.12 17.24 16.97
N HIS A 18 8.70 17.53 15.74
CA HIS A 18 7.86 18.69 15.44
C HIS A 18 6.46 18.57 16.06
N ALA A 19 5.90 19.70 16.49
CA ALA A 19 4.53 19.77 16.98
C ALA A 19 3.58 20.03 15.82
N TRP A 20 2.92 18.97 15.36
CA TRP A 20 1.92 19.02 14.29
C TRP A 20 0.55 19.43 14.83
N ASP A 21 -0.16 20.31 14.14
CA ASP A 21 -1.56 20.61 14.43
C ASP A 21 -2.45 19.49 13.85
N THR A 22 -2.58 18.41 14.60
CA THR A 22 -3.36 17.22 14.23
C THR A 22 -3.78 16.45 15.47
N ARG A 23 -4.90 15.72 15.36
CA ARG A 23 -5.35 14.73 16.35
C ARG A 23 -4.95 13.30 15.97
N ALA A 24 -4.32 13.11 14.80
CA ALA A 24 -3.90 11.80 14.33
C ALA A 24 -2.82 11.20 15.25
N SER A 25 -2.88 9.89 15.45
CA SER A 25 -1.81 9.16 16.13
C SER A 25 -0.62 8.97 15.20
N MET A 26 0.59 9.23 15.70
CA MET A 26 1.82 8.96 14.97
C MET A 26 2.33 7.54 15.28
N HIS A 27 2.63 6.80 14.23
CA HIS A 27 3.12 5.43 14.28
C HIS A 27 4.46 5.32 13.57
N VAL A 28 5.47 4.79 14.25
CA VAL A 28 6.82 4.61 13.72
C VAL A 28 7.06 3.12 13.45
N PHE A 29 7.68 2.81 12.32
CA PHE A 29 8.00 1.43 11.94
C PHE A 29 9.49 1.28 11.69
N ASN A 30 10.05 0.16 12.16
CA ASN A 30 11.40 -0.29 11.84
C ASN A 30 11.50 -1.82 11.92
N ASP A 31 12.71 -2.37 11.83
CA ASP A 31 12.94 -3.83 11.90
C ASP A 31 12.48 -4.48 13.21
N ASN A 32 12.40 -3.70 14.30
CA ASN A 32 11.94 -4.16 15.61
C ASN A 32 10.42 -4.06 15.78
N GLY A 33 9.70 -3.57 14.77
CA GLY A 33 8.25 -3.61 14.68
C GLY A 33 7.58 -2.25 14.56
N TRP A 34 6.42 -2.14 15.21
CA TRP A 34 5.50 -1.01 15.15
C TRP A 34 5.41 -0.32 16.51
N PHE A 35 5.58 1.00 16.54
CA PHE A 35 5.65 1.80 17.75
C PHE A 35 4.67 2.97 17.69
N THR A 36 4.12 3.36 18.84
CA THR A 36 3.23 4.52 18.98
C THR A 36 3.33 5.11 20.38
N GLY A 37 2.98 6.39 20.53
CA GLY A 37 2.97 7.08 21.81
C GLY A 37 1.74 6.81 22.70
N GLN A 38 0.70 6.17 22.16
CA GLN A 38 -0.57 5.98 22.87
C GLN A 38 -1.28 4.69 22.46
N GLU A 39 -2.10 4.16 23.37
CA GLU A 39 -2.97 3.01 23.09
C GLU A 39 -4.10 3.40 22.13
N ILE A 40 -4.22 2.69 21.00
CA ILE A 40 -5.34 2.82 20.05
C ILE A 40 -5.89 1.42 19.70
N PRO A 41 -6.69 0.79 20.59
CA PRO A 41 -7.16 -0.58 20.38
C PRO A 41 -7.89 -0.82 19.06
N ALA A 42 -8.57 0.20 18.53
CA ALA A 42 -9.27 0.13 17.25
C ALA A 42 -8.34 -0.23 16.07
N LEU A 43 -7.07 0.22 16.08
CA LEU A 43 -6.11 -0.10 15.03
C LEU A 43 -5.67 -1.57 15.04
N LEU A 44 -5.79 -2.27 16.17
CA LEU A 44 -5.47 -3.69 16.24
C LEU A 44 -6.51 -4.55 15.50
N GLN A 45 -7.71 -4.02 15.22
CA GLN A 45 -8.77 -4.75 14.52
C GLN A 45 -8.33 -5.18 13.11
N ALA A 46 -7.55 -4.35 12.42
CA ALA A 46 -6.98 -4.68 11.11
C ALA A 46 -5.91 -5.79 11.20
N HIS A 47 -5.29 -5.96 12.36
CA HIS A 47 -4.19 -6.91 12.55
C HIS A 47 -4.57 -8.17 13.33
N VAL A 48 -5.86 -8.43 13.57
CA VAL A 48 -6.35 -9.59 14.33
C VAL A 48 -5.80 -10.92 13.78
N TYR A 49 -5.73 -11.05 12.45
CA TYR A 49 -5.25 -12.29 11.81
C TYR A 49 -3.73 -12.39 11.74
N SER A 50 -3.02 -11.26 11.57
CA SER A 50 -1.56 -11.27 11.51
C SER A 50 -0.91 -11.41 12.89
N GLY A 51 -1.63 -11.03 13.96
CA GLY A 51 -1.07 -10.91 15.29
C GLY A 51 -0.03 -9.79 15.43
N PHE A 52 0.09 -8.92 14.42
CA PHE A 52 1.00 -7.78 14.44
C PHE A 52 0.45 -6.68 15.36
N ARG A 53 1.24 -6.21 16.32
CA ARG A 53 0.79 -5.29 17.36
C ARG A 53 1.79 -4.16 17.52
N TYR A 54 1.28 -3.00 17.91
CA TYR A 54 2.14 -1.88 18.30
C TYR A 54 2.72 -2.10 19.69
N GLN A 55 3.82 -1.41 19.94
CA GLN A 55 4.42 -1.21 21.25
C GLN A 55 4.23 0.25 21.64
N VAL A 56 3.69 0.50 22.84
CA VAL A 56 3.53 1.86 23.36
C VAL A 56 4.84 2.30 24.00
N ILE A 57 5.51 3.26 23.38
CA ILE A 57 6.78 3.83 23.85
C ILE A 57 6.80 5.34 23.61
N ASP A 58 7.73 6.06 24.22
CA ASP A 58 8.06 7.40 23.74
C ASP A 58 8.72 7.28 22.37
N ILE A 59 7.96 7.53 21.31
CA ILE A 59 8.45 7.41 19.94
C ILE A 59 9.66 8.31 19.69
N LYS A 60 9.78 9.45 20.39
CA LYS A 60 10.93 10.38 20.26
C LYS A 60 12.25 9.77 20.74
N SER A 61 12.18 8.68 21.52
CA SER A 61 13.37 7.93 21.94
C SER A 61 13.93 7.00 20.86
N ILE A 62 13.17 6.75 19.77
CA ILE A 62 13.62 5.90 18.67
C ILE A 62 14.73 6.64 17.90
N PRO A 63 15.91 6.03 17.70
CA PRO A 63 16.96 6.67 16.91
C PRO A 63 16.49 6.89 15.47
N ALA A 64 16.56 8.14 14.99
CA ALA A 64 16.02 8.52 13.68
C ALA A 64 16.57 7.69 12.50
N HIS A 65 17.84 7.24 12.59
CA HIS A 65 18.48 6.37 11.60
C HIS A 65 17.94 4.92 11.56
N GLN A 66 17.05 4.56 12.48
CA GLN A 66 16.38 3.27 12.50
C GLN A 66 14.96 3.37 11.93
N VAL A 67 14.44 4.55 11.62
CA VAL A 67 13.04 4.73 11.20
C VAL A 67 12.89 4.35 9.72
N THR A 68 12.13 3.30 9.44
CA THR A 68 11.84 2.87 8.06
C THR A 68 10.72 3.69 7.45
N LYS A 69 9.63 3.91 8.20
CA LYS A 69 8.52 4.78 7.80
C LYS A 69 7.76 5.32 9.00
N ILE A 70 6.99 6.38 8.78
CA ILE A 70 6.05 6.94 9.75
C ILE A 70 4.65 6.94 9.14
N CYS A 71 3.63 6.57 9.91
CA CYS A 71 2.23 6.62 9.50
C CYS A 71 1.42 7.43 10.51
N PHE A 72 0.61 8.36 10.03
CA PHE A 72 -0.38 9.06 10.82
C PHE A 72 -1.75 8.44 10.60
N CYS A 73 -2.41 8.02 11.69
CA CYS A 73 -3.74 7.43 11.63
C CYS A 73 -4.76 8.38 12.26
N GLY A 74 -5.83 8.72 11.54
CA GLY A 74 -6.80 9.70 12.00
C GLY A 74 -7.91 10.03 11.01
N ASP A 75 -8.70 11.06 11.33
CA ASP A 75 -9.77 11.56 10.47
C ASP A 75 -9.22 12.10 9.13
N HIS A 76 -9.92 11.84 8.02
CA HIS A 76 -9.42 12.15 6.68
C HIS A 76 -9.16 13.64 6.47
N ASP A 77 -10.07 14.51 6.92
CA ASP A 77 -9.92 15.96 6.75
C ASP A 77 -8.76 16.48 7.60
N ASP A 78 -8.53 15.88 8.76
CA ASP A 78 -7.36 16.17 9.60
C ASP A 78 -6.05 15.75 8.93
N LEU A 79 -6.03 14.56 8.31
CA LEU A 79 -4.86 14.09 7.57
C LEU A 79 -4.59 14.91 6.31
N ILE A 80 -5.61 15.45 5.64
CA ILE A 80 -5.44 16.39 4.52
C ILE A 80 -4.73 17.66 5.01
N ARG A 81 -5.15 18.23 6.16
CA ARG A 81 -4.49 19.40 6.76
C ARG A 81 -3.05 19.08 7.19
N LEU A 82 -2.85 17.92 7.81
CA LEU A 82 -1.53 17.46 8.21
C LEU A 82 -0.60 17.26 7.01
N ARG A 83 -1.10 16.75 5.89
CA ARG A 83 -0.32 16.60 4.66
C ARG A 83 0.21 17.93 4.14
N ILE A 84 -0.54 19.02 4.28
CA ILE A 84 -0.09 20.36 3.90
C ILE A 84 1.08 20.78 4.80
N GLN A 85 0.93 20.65 6.12
CA GLN A 85 2.01 20.95 7.09
C GLN A 85 3.27 20.11 6.82
N LEU A 86 3.11 18.81 6.55
CA LEU A 86 4.23 17.92 6.24
C LEU A 86 4.92 18.30 4.92
N ASN A 87 4.17 18.65 3.88
CA ASN A 87 4.76 19.12 2.62
C ASN A 87 5.55 20.42 2.81
N GLU A 88 5.06 21.36 3.62
CA GLU A 88 5.77 22.61 3.90
C GLU A 88 7.07 22.37 4.68
N ALA A 89 7.06 21.46 5.66
CA ALA A 89 8.22 21.19 6.51
C ALA A 89 9.25 20.24 5.87
N LEU A 90 8.80 19.31 5.03
CA LEU A 90 9.66 18.30 4.41
C LEU A 90 10.06 18.67 2.98
N GLU A 91 9.36 19.61 2.35
CA GLU A 91 9.53 19.97 0.95
C GLU A 91 9.46 18.70 0.06
N GLU A 92 10.54 18.39 -0.64
CA GLU A 92 10.69 17.19 -1.47
C GLU A 92 11.63 16.15 -0.85
N ARG A 93 11.77 16.13 0.49
CA ARG A 93 12.66 15.17 1.18
C ARG A 93 11.99 13.86 1.58
N ALA A 94 10.68 13.75 1.39
CA ALA A 94 9.92 12.53 1.67
C ALA A 94 8.82 12.30 0.63
N HIS A 95 8.41 11.05 0.47
CA HIS A 95 7.22 10.70 -0.28
C HIS A 95 6.02 10.60 0.67
N LEU A 96 5.00 11.44 0.46
CA LEU A 96 3.77 11.41 1.23
C LEU A 96 2.66 10.70 0.45
N CYS A 97 2.06 9.67 1.04
CA CYS A 97 1.02 8.90 0.38
C CYS A 97 -0.07 8.41 1.35
N PHE A 98 -1.34 8.46 0.92
CA PHE A 98 -2.42 7.80 1.63
C PHE A 98 -2.41 6.29 1.32
N SER A 99 -2.31 5.46 2.35
CA SER A 99 -2.45 3.99 2.24
C SER A 99 -3.86 3.51 2.57
N ALA A 100 -4.63 4.34 3.26
CA ALA A 100 -6.07 4.21 3.47
C ALA A 100 -6.67 5.62 3.62
N VAL A 101 -8.00 5.72 3.71
CA VAL A 101 -8.69 7.01 3.92
C VAL A 101 -8.23 7.68 5.22
N ASP A 102 -7.96 6.87 6.23
CA ASP A 102 -7.58 7.22 7.60
C ASP A 102 -6.10 7.00 7.90
N CYS A 103 -5.24 6.80 6.89
CA CYS A 103 -3.80 6.56 7.04
C CYS A 103 -2.96 7.36 6.04
N LEU A 104 -2.12 8.27 6.55
CA LEU A 104 -1.14 9.04 5.77
C LEU A 104 0.28 8.59 6.11
N GLU A 105 1.02 8.12 5.11
CA GLU A 105 2.39 7.63 5.26
C GLU A 105 3.43 8.68 4.85
N VAL A 106 4.50 8.76 5.63
CA VAL A 106 5.77 9.43 5.30
C VAL A 106 6.79 8.34 4.97
N LEU A 107 7.21 8.29 3.71
CA LEU A 107 8.08 7.27 3.15
C LEU A 107 9.38 7.89 2.61
N PRO A 108 10.46 7.11 2.48
CA PRO A 108 11.67 7.57 1.81
C PRO A 108 11.39 8.00 0.37
N LEU A 109 12.18 8.94 -0.17
CA LEU A 109 12.04 9.34 -1.57
C LEU A 109 12.27 8.18 -2.52
N GLY A 110 11.40 8.07 -3.53
CA GLY A 110 11.45 6.97 -4.50
C GLY A 110 11.00 5.61 -3.94
N CYS A 111 10.67 5.51 -2.65
CA CYS A 111 10.14 4.28 -2.05
C CYS A 111 8.62 4.20 -2.26
N ASN A 112 8.18 3.35 -3.17
CA ASN A 112 6.78 3.02 -3.41
C ASN A 112 6.65 1.56 -3.88
N LYS A 113 5.42 1.04 -3.97
CA LYS A 113 5.18 -0.35 -4.39
C LYS A 113 5.71 -0.65 -5.79
N GLY A 114 5.70 0.33 -6.70
CA GLY A 114 6.21 0.17 -8.06
C GLY A 114 7.73 0.00 -8.11
N SER A 115 8.49 0.83 -7.39
CA SER A 115 9.95 0.71 -7.31
C SER A 115 10.37 -0.58 -6.62
N ALA A 116 9.67 -0.98 -5.54
CA ALA A 116 9.90 -2.26 -4.88
C ALA A 116 9.63 -3.45 -5.83
N LEU A 117 8.53 -3.42 -6.59
CA LEU A 117 8.21 -4.45 -7.57
C LEU A 117 9.25 -4.50 -8.70
N ALA A 118 9.79 -3.36 -9.13
CA ALA A 118 10.84 -3.32 -10.14
C ALA A 118 12.12 -4.02 -9.67
N VAL A 119 12.54 -3.79 -8.41
CA VAL A 119 13.69 -4.47 -7.81
C VAL A 119 13.45 -5.99 -7.74
N LEU A 120 12.27 -6.41 -7.30
CA LEU A 120 11.92 -7.83 -7.21
C LEU A 120 11.87 -8.49 -8.61
N SER A 121 11.23 -7.84 -9.58
CA SER A 121 11.10 -8.37 -10.95
C SER A 121 12.46 -8.55 -11.60
N ASN A 122 13.34 -7.55 -11.49
CA ASN A 122 14.70 -7.63 -12.00
C ASN A 122 15.49 -8.77 -11.35
N HIS A 123 15.34 -8.98 -10.03
CA HIS A 123 15.98 -10.10 -9.33
C HIS A 123 15.51 -11.47 -9.85
N LEU A 124 14.25 -11.56 -10.28
CA LEU A 124 13.66 -12.76 -10.87
C LEU A 124 13.92 -12.91 -12.38
N GLY A 125 14.63 -11.96 -13.01
CA GLY A 125 14.85 -11.97 -14.46
C GLY A 125 13.61 -11.62 -15.29
N LEU A 126 12.63 -10.94 -14.68
CA LEU A 126 11.39 -10.48 -15.30
C LEU A 126 11.40 -8.96 -15.47
N SER A 127 10.61 -8.46 -16.42
CA SER A 127 10.32 -7.04 -16.55
C SER A 127 8.97 -6.69 -15.89
N LEU A 128 8.72 -5.41 -15.60
CA LEU A 128 7.40 -4.97 -15.15
C LEU A 128 6.30 -5.25 -16.19
N ALA A 129 6.64 -5.34 -17.48
CA ALA A 129 5.71 -5.70 -18.54
C ALA A 129 5.20 -7.14 -18.40
N ASP A 130 5.95 -8.02 -17.72
CA ASP A 130 5.56 -9.40 -17.42
C ASP A 130 4.66 -9.51 -16.18
N CYS A 131 4.46 -8.39 -15.46
CA CYS A 131 3.71 -8.37 -14.22
C CYS A 131 2.24 -8.02 -14.41
N MET A 132 1.40 -8.61 -13.55
CA MET A 132 0.03 -8.20 -13.30
C MET A 132 -0.08 -7.74 -11.84
N ALA A 133 -0.77 -6.62 -11.61
CA ALA A 133 -0.97 -6.08 -10.27
C ALA A 133 -2.42 -5.63 -10.06
N PHE A 134 -2.85 -5.71 -8.80
CA PHE A 134 -4.18 -5.35 -8.33
C PHE A 134 -4.04 -4.37 -7.17
N GLY A 135 -4.88 -3.34 -7.11
CA GLY A 135 -4.77 -2.32 -6.06
C GLY A 135 -6.03 -1.48 -5.87
N ASP A 136 -6.14 -0.87 -4.70
CA ASP A 136 -7.34 -0.14 -4.26
C ASP A 136 -7.03 1.24 -3.64
N ALA A 137 -5.77 1.52 -3.30
CA ALA A 137 -5.38 2.76 -2.62
C ALA A 137 -4.33 3.56 -3.39
N MET A 138 -4.11 4.81 -2.97
CA MET A 138 -3.14 5.70 -3.63
C MET A 138 -1.71 5.16 -3.61
N ASN A 139 -1.33 4.36 -2.60
CA ASN A 139 -0.02 3.73 -2.54
C ASN A 139 0.20 2.60 -3.58
N ASP A 140 -0.85 2.19 -4.30
CA ASP A 140 -0.77 1.24 -5.43
C ASP A 140 -0.54 1.95 -6.77
N ARG A 141 -0.68 3.28 -6.84
CA ARG A 141 -0.72 4.03 -8.10
C ARG A 141 0.50 3.76 -8.98
N GLU A 142 1.70 3.89 -8.43
CA GLU A 142 2.95 3.70 -9.18
C GLU A 142 3.10 2.25 -9.64
N MET A 143 2.69 1.27 -8.81
CA MET A 143 2.72 -0.15 -9.18
C MET A 143 1.76 -0.43 -10.34
N LEU A 144 0.50 -0.03 -10.20
CA LEU A 144 -0.55 -0.30 -11.21
C LEU A 144 -0.25 0.38 -12.54
N GLY A 145 0.30 1.59 -12.52
CA GLY A 145 0.65 2.33 -13.74
C GLY A 145 1.93 1.82 -14.44
N SER A 146 2.76 1.03 -13.77
CA SER A 146 4.05 0.58 -14.31
C SER A 146 4.07 -0.85 -14.83
N VAL A 147 3.13 -1.69 -14.38
CA VAL A 147 3.07 -3.10 -14.79
C VAL A 147 2.39 -3.27 -16.16
N GLY A 148 2.67 -4.39 -16.82
CA GLY A 148 2.03 -4.74 -18.10
C GLY A 148 0.51 -4.87 -17.99
N ARG A 149 -0.01 -5.29 -16.82
CA ARG A 149 -1.45 -5.33 -16.55
C ARG A 149 -1.80 -4.87 -15.13
N GLY A 150 -2.13 -3.58 -14.98
CA GLY A 150 -2.66 -3.02 -13.74
C GLY A 150 -4.18 -3.07 -13.71
N LEU A 151 -4.76 -3.50 -12.58
CA LEU A 151 -6.21 -3.57 -12.37
C LEU A 151 -6.62 -2.87 -11.07
N ILE A 152 -7.65 -2.04 -11.18
CA ILE A 152 -8.18 -1.29 -10.05
C ILE A 152 -9.33 -2.09 -9.43
N MET A 153 -9.33 -2.24 -8.10
CA MET A 153 -10.41 -2.92 -7.40
C MET A 153 -11.71 -2.10 -7.41
N GLY A 154 -12.87 -2.77 -7.39
CA GLY A 154 -14.17 -2.08 -7.39
C GLY A 154 -14.44 -1.25 -6.12
N ASN A 155 -13.69 -1.47 -5.05
CA ASN A 155 -13.71 -0.69 -3.81
C ASN A 155 -12.59 0.36 -3.71
N ALA A 156 -11.93 0.66 -4.84
CA ALA A 156 -10.80 1.57 -4.86
C ALA A 156 -11.18 3.01 -4.48
N MET A 157 -10.20 3.73 -3.94
CA MET A 157 -10.31 5.15 -3.69
C MET A 157 -10.64 5.92 -4.99
N PRO A 158 -11.60 6.86 -4.98
CA PRO A 158 -11.92 7.66 -6.16
C PRO A 158 -10.70 8.37 -6.77
N GLN A 159 -9.75 8.79 -5.92
CA GLN A 159 -8.50 9.42 -6.35
C GLN A 159 -7.62 8.48 -7.19
N LEU A 160 -7.60 7.17 -6.88
CA LEU A 160 -6.83 6.18 -7.64
C LEU A 160 -7.44 5.98 -9.04
N ILE A 161 -8.77 5.82 -9.10
CA ILE A 161 -9.51 5.68 -10.37
C ILE A 161 -9.27 6.92 -11.24
N ALA A 162 -9.35 8.12 -10.67
CA ALA A 162 -9.10 9.36 -11.38
C ALA A 162 -7.64 9.50 -11.85
N ALA A 163 -6.67 8.96 -11.10
CA ALA A 163 -5.26 9.00 -11.45
C ALA A 163 -4.88 8.00 -12.57
N LEU A 164 -5.65 6.92 -12.75
CA LEU A 164 -5.37 5.84 -13.70
C LEU A 164 -6.62 5.47 -14.53
N PRO A 165 -7.24 6.42 -15.26
CA PRO A 165 -8.53 6.23 -15.91
C PRO A 165 -8.49 5.25 -17.10
N HIS A 166 -7.29 4.87 -17.55
CA HIS A 166 -7.05 3.92 -18.62
C HIS A 166 -7.04 2.46 -18.13
N LEU A 167 -6.95 2.22 -16.81
CA LEU A 167 -6.95 0.88 -16.26
C LEU A 167 -8.37 0.37 -16.04
N SER A 168 -8.56 -0.94 -16.19
CA SER A 168 -9.84 -1.58 -15.95
C SER A 168 -10.15 -1.66 -14.46
N VAL A 169 -11.40 -1.37 -14.11
CA VAL A 169 -11.94 -1.58 -12.76
C VAL A 169 -12.62 -2.96 -12.71
N ILE A 170 -12.21 -3.81 -11.78
CA ILE A 170 -12.79 -5.14 -11.56
C ILE A 170 -13.80 -5.13 -10.41
N GLY A 171 -14.21 -6.30 -9.92
CA GLY A 171 -15.15 -6.42 -8.81
C GLY A 171 -14.60 -5.94 -7.45
N HIS A 172 -15.48 -5.91 -6.46
CA HIS A 172 -15.17 -5.56 -5.07
C HIS A 172 -14.33 -6.66 -4.37
N CYS A 173 -13.38 -6.29 -3.50
CA CYS A 173 -12.53 -7.25 -2.78
C CYS A 173 -13.33 -8.28 -1.97
N GLY A 174 -14.39 -7.85 -1.27
CA GLY A 174 -15.34 -8.71 -0.55
C GLY A 174 -16.05 -9.77 -1.39
N ASN A 175 -16.02 -9.68 -2.73
CA ASN A 175 -16.57 -10.67 -3.65
C ASN A 175 -15.49 -11.55 -4.29
N GLN A 176 -14.28 -11.62 -3.71
CA GLN A 176 -13.15 -12.41 -4.23
C GLN A 176 -12.77 -12.03 -5.68
N ALA A 177 -12.90 -10.75 -6.04
CA ALA A 177 -12.77 -10.29 -7.42
C ALA A 177 -11.42 -10.59 -8.06
N VAL A 178 -10.33 -10.54 -7.29
CA VAL A 178 -8.99 -10.94 -7.76
C VAL A 178 -9.01 -12.39 -8.23
N SER A 179 -9.53 -13.30 -7.40
CA SER A 179 -9.65 -14.73 -7.73
C SER A 179 -10.49 -14.96 -8.98
N HIS A 180 -11.69 -14.37 -9.04
CA HIS A 180 -12.55 -14.49 -10.22
C HIS A 180 -11.88 -13.97 -11.49
N PHE A 181 -11.18 -12.84 -11.40
CA PHE A 181 -10.45 -12.27 -12.53
C PHE A 181 -9.36 -13.22 -13.02
N LEU A 182 -8.56 -13.77 -12.11
CA LEU A 182 -7.46 -14.67 -12.47
C LEU A 182 -7.97 -15.96 -13.10
N THR A 183 -9.01 -16.57 -12.54
CA THR A 183 -9.63 -17.76 -13.11
C THR A 183 -10.12 -17.48 -14.53
N HIS A 184 -10.85 -16.39 -14.73
CA HIS A 184 -11.27 -15.97 -16.08
C HIS A 184 -10.08 -15.74 -17.00
N TRP A 185 -9.03 -15.07 -16.53
CA TRP A 185 -7.86 -14.77 -17.35
C TRP A 185 -7.07 -16.02 -17.75
N LEU A 186 -6.96 -16.99 -16.85
CA LEU A 186 -6.27 -18.26 -17.12
C LEU A 186 -7.08 -19.14 -18.08
N ASP A 187 -8.39 -19.25 -17.86
CA ASP A 187 -9.27 -20.12 -18.66
C ASP A 187 -9.62 -19.48 -20.02
N ASN A 188 -9.74 -18.15 -20.06
CA ASN A 188 -10.27 -17.39 -21.20
C ASN A 188 -9.48 -16.08 -21.45
N PRO A 189 -8.16 -16.13 -21.71
CA PRO A 189 -7.30 -14.93 -21.77
C PRO A 189 -7.69 -13.91 -22.84
N HIS A 190 -8.43 -14.35 -23.88
CA HIS A 190 -8.86 -13.52 -25.00
C HIS A 190 -10.25 -12.89 -24.82
N LEU A 191 -11.01 -13.30 -23.80
CA LEU A 191 -12.35 -12.78 -23.56
C LEU A 191 -12.31 -11.57 -22.59
N PRO A 192 -13.15 -10.55 -22.81
CA PRO A 192 -13.29 -9.46 -21.85
C PRO A 192 -13.80 -10.00 -20.51
N TYR A 193 -13.30 -9.43 -19.41
CA TYR A 193 -13.78 -9.75 -18.07
C TYR A 193 -14.99 -8.88 -17.71
N SER A 194 -16.06 -9.50 -17.19
CA SER A 194 -17.24 -8.80 -16.67
C SER A 194 -17.37 -9.04 -15.16
N PRO A 195 -17.33 -7.99 -14.32
CA PRO A 195 -17.44 -8.14 -12.86
C PRO A 195 -18.78 -8.72 -12.37
N ASN A 196 -19.83 -8.69 -13.21
CA ASN A 196 -21.21 -9.03 -12.85
C ASN A 196 -21.67 -10.39 -13.39
N GLU A 197 -20.87 -11.06 -14.23
CA GLU A 197 -21.21 -12.39 -14.71
C GLU A 197 -20.83 -13.42 -13.64
N ARG A 198 -21.85 -14.05 -13.05
CA ARG A 198 -21.66 -15.23 -12.20
C ARG A 198 -20.89 -16.27 -13.02
N SER A 199 -19.79 -16.76 -12.45
CA SER A 199 -18.95 -17.81 -13.03
C SER A 199 -19.80 -18.92 -13.66
N LEU A 200 -19.47 -19.26 -14.91
CA LEU A 200 -19.96 -20.46 -15.58
C LEU A 200 -19.62 -21.70 -14.71
N PRO A 201 -20.48 -22.74 -14.70
CA PRO A 201 -20.32 -23.87 -13.79
C PRO A 201 -19.01 -24.60 -14.01
N ALA A 202 -18.27 -24.81 -12.91
CA ALA A 202 -16.98 -25.49 -12.86
C ALA A 202 -17.08 -26.91 -13.44
N SER A 203 -16.55 -27.10 -14.65
CA SER A 203 -16.28 -28.41 -15.23
C SER A 203 -15.08 -28.35 -16.16
N GLN A 204 -13.92 -27.98 -15.62
CA GLN A 204 -12.62 -28.37 -16.17
C GLN A 204 -11.50 -28.04 -15.17
N THR A 205 -10.99 -29.07 -14.51
CA THR A 205 -9.68 -29.06 -13.86
C THR A 205 -8.61 -29.05 -14.95
N PHE A 206 -7.54 -28.24 -14.86
CA PHE A 206 -6.14 -28.68 -15.03
C PHE A 206 -5.11 -27.52 -15.06
N SER A 207 -3.98 -27.81 -14.41
CA SER A 207 -2.62 -27.24 -14.51
C SER A 207 -2.31 -25.89 -13.84
N LEU A 208 -1.70 -26.00 -12.65
CA LEU A 208 -1.03 -24.93 -11.92
C LEU A 208 0.20 -24.41 -12.70
N ALA A 209 0.16 -23.16 -13.14
CA ALA A 209 1.34 -22.35 -13.41
C ALA A 209 1.59 -21.42 -12.21
N PHE A 210 2.84 -21.39 -11.74
CA PHE A 210 3.32 -20.58 -10.63
C PHE A 210 3.04 -19.09 -10.87
N PHE A 211 2.27 -18.45 -9.99
CA PHE A 211 2.12 -16.99 -9.96
C PHE A 211 2.18 -16.48 -8.52
N TRP A 212 3.07 -15.52 -8.26
CA TRP A 212 3.26 -14.89 -6.96
C TRP A 212 2.37 -13.66 -6.84
N PHE A 213 1.57 -13.61 -5.77
CA PHE A 213 0.73 -12.48 -5.41
C PHE A 213 1.46 -11.59 -4.41
N LEU A 214 1.57 -10.31 -4.73
CA LEU A 214 1.68 -9.28 -3.70
C LEU A 214 0.27 -8.69 -3.53
N VAL A 215 -0.60 -9.37 -2.79
CA VAL A 215 -1.75 -8.69 -2.19
C VAL A 215 -1.15 -7.84 -1.07
N ALA A 216 -1.10 -6.52 -1.27
CA ALA A 216 -0.79 -5.61 -0.19
C ALA A 216 -1.82 -5.85 0.92
N GLY A 217 -1.37 -6.44 2.02
CA GLY A 217 -2.23 -6.85 3.12
C GLY A 217 -3.03 -5.67 3.66
N LYS A 218 -4.34 -5.89 3.76
CA LYS A 218 -5.16 -5.39 4.86
C LYS A 218 -5.45 -6.59 5.74
#